data_AF-A0A7J6SZL7-F1
#
_entry.id   AF-A0A7J6SZL7-F1
#
_cell.length_a   1.000
_cell.length_b   1.000
_cell.length_c   1.000
_cell.angle_alpha   90.00
_cell.angle_beta   90.00
_cell.angle_gamma   90.00
#
_symmetry.space_group_name_H-M   'P 1'
#
loop_
_entity.id
_entity.type
_entity.pdbx_description
1 polymer ?
#
loop_
_entity_poly.entity_id
_entity_poly.type
_entity_poly.pdbx_seq_one_letter_code
_entity_poly.pdbx_strand_id
1 'polypeptide(L)'
;MRISVVLVNAAILSLVRSFTRPIKDIPLNEWPMLRSHNAGTGYYTRQHPLWRSLKNQEGNLTRQLECGVRAFDLRPACTNDGIVMHHSDFPVNHMLEEALREVITWANAHPFELVVVANSHYSPNNDDCKSKVWNLMAELGLMKSIGSDGSCDQLKGLTVGQAMDMSKTEGG
;
A
#
# COMPACT_ATOMS: atom_id res chain seq x y z
N MET A 1 -27.22 0.23 16.70
CA MET A 1 -26.30 -0.51 15.83
C MET A 1 -27.07 -1.67 15.23
N ARG A 2 -27.46 -1.61 13.95
CA ARG A 2 -28.24 -2.67 13.31
C ARG A 2 -27.27 -3.66 12.68
N ILE A 3 -27.27 -4.89 13.17
CA ILE A 3 -26.60 -6.02 12.54
C ILE A 3 -27.53 -6.50 11.43
N SER A 4 -27.10 -6.38 10.18
CA SER A 4 -27.76 -7.02 9.05
C SER A 4 -27.09 -8.37 8.82
N VAL A 5 -27.78 -9.45 9.17
CA VAL A 5 -27.42 -10.82 8.81
C VAL A 5 -27.95 -11.09 7.42
N VAL A 6 -27.08 -11.38 6.45
CA VAL A 6 -27.51 -11.87 5.14
C VAL A 6 -27.63 -13.39 5.24
N LEU A 7 -28.87 -13.87 5.40
CA LEU A 7 -29.23 -15.27 5.16
C LEU A 7 -29.43 -15.45 3.65
N VAL A 8 -28.49 -16.14 3.00
CA VAL A 8 -28.70 -16.59 1.61
C VAL A 8 -29.44 -17.94 1.68
N ASN A 9 -30.70 -17.93 1.26
CA ASN A 9 -31.52 -19.13 1.12
C ASN A 9 -30.86 -20.10 0.14
N ALA A 10 -30.57 -21.32 0.61
CA ALA A 10 -30.11 -22.43 -0.21
C ALA A 10 -31.31 -23.10 -0.89
N ALA A 11 -31.52 -22.84 -2.18
CA ALA A 11 -32.26 -23.72 -3.09
C ALA A 11 -32.11 -23.26 -4.54
N ILE A 12 -31.11 -23.83 -5.23
CA ILE A 12 -31.11 -24.31 -6.63
C ILE A 12 -29.68 -24.82 -6.83
N LEU A 13 -29.49 -26.15 -6.81
CA LEU A 13 -28.24 -26.81 -7.17
C LEU A 13 -28.11 -26.78 -8.70
N SER A 14 -27.88 -25.60 -9.28
CA SER A 14 -27.27 -25.53 -10.61
C SER A 14 -25.77 -25.70 -10.40
N LEU A 15 -25.15 -26.62 -11.15
CA LEU A 15 -23.71 -26.73 -11.30
C LEU A 15 -23.19 -25.48 -12.03
N VAL A 16 -23.28 -24.31 -11.40
CA VAL A 16 -22.42 -23.20 -11.75
C VAL A 16 -21.05 -23.64 -11.29
N ARG A 17 -20.26 -24.22 -12.20
CA ARG A 17 -18.80 -24.18 -12.05
C ARG A 17 -18.47 -22.70 -11.98
N SER A 18 -18.37 -22.18 -10.77
CA SER A 18 -17.76 -20.89 -10.54
C SER A 18 -16.35 -21.03 -11.08
N PHE A 19 -16.11 -20.51 -12.28
CA PHE A 19 -14.76 -20.38 -12.82
C PHE A 19 -14.11 -19.27 -11.99
N THR A 20 -13.76 -19.59 -10.75
CA THR A 20 -12.86 -18.77 -9.96
C THR A 20 -11.52 -18.87 -10.66
N ARG A 21 -11.20 -17.88 -11.50
CA ARG A 21 -9.83 -17.71 -11.99
C ARG A 21 -8.93 -17.65 -10.74
N PRO A 22 -7.82 -18.38 -10.72
CA PRO A 22 -6.81 -18.20 -9.67
C PRO A 22 -6.49 -16.71 -9.55
N ILE A 23 -6.37 -16.19 -8.32
CA ILE A 23 -6.06 -14.76 -8.09
C ILE A 23 -4.82 -14.35 -8.88
N LYS A 24 -3.84 -15.25 -9.01
CA LYS A 24 -2.59 -15.06 -9.75
C LYS A 24 -2.77 -14.74 -11.23
N ASP A 25 -3.89 -15.15 -11.84
CA ASP A 25 -4.17 -14.96 -13.27
C ASP A 25 -4.99 -13.69 -13.54
N ILE A 26 -5.45 -13.00 -12.49
CA ILE A 26 -6.19 -11.75 -12.62
C ILE A 26 -5.20 -10.67 -13.09
N PRO A 27 -5.50 -9.91 -14.17
CA PRO A 27 -4.73 -8.71 -14.50
C PRO A 27 -4.65 -7.78 -13.30
N LEU A 28 -3.48 -7.22 -12.97
CA LEU A 28 -3.28 -6.41 -11.77
C LEU A 28 -4.22 -5.20 -11.72
N ASN A 29 -4.53 -4.61 -12.88
CA ASN A 29 -5.47 -3.51 -13.03
C ASN A 29 -6.96 -3.93 -12.93
N GLU A 30 -7.26 -5.22 -12.85
CA GLU A 30 -8.60 -5.79 -12.63
C GLU A 30 -8.74 -6.41 -11.23
N TRP A 31 -7.66 -6.47 -10.44
CA TRP A 31 -7.70 -7.00 -9.08
C TRP A 31 -8.25 -5.94 -8.10
N PRO A 32 -9.44 -6.16 -7.49
CA PRO A 32 -10.02 -5.19 -6.58
C PRO A 32 -9.21 -5.12 -5.29
N MET A 33 -8.78 -3.92 -4.91
CA MET A 33 -7.98 -3.66 -3.72
C MET A 33 -8.59 -2.53 -2.89
N LEU A 34 -8.59 -2.68 -1.57
CA LEU A 34 -8.81 -1.56 -0.67
C LEU A 34 -7.54 -0.71 -0.60
N ARG A 35 -7.69 0.59 -0.90
CA ARG A 35 -6.61 1.58 -0.82
C ARG A 35 -6.88 2.57 0.31
N SER A 36 -5.85 2.85 1.11
CA SER A 36 -5.86 3.95 2.07
C SER A 36 -5.21 5.20 1.46
N HIS A 37 -6.01 6.24 1.25
CA HIS A 37 -5.55 7.57 0.81
C HIS A 37 -4.78 8.28 1.94
N ASN A 38 -3.63 8.89 1.66
CA ASN A 38 -2.74 9.45 2.69
C ASN A 38 -2.43 8.48 3.84
N ALA A 39 -1.98 7.26 3.51
CA ALA A 39 -1.91 6.15 4.48
C ALA A 39 -1.09 6.48 5.74
N GLY A 40 -0.02 7.27 5.57
CA GLY A 40 0.85 7.70 6.66
C GLY A 40 0.19 8.60 7.71
N THR A 41 -0.97 9.19 7.46
CA THR A 41 -1.63 10.03 8.48
C THR A 41 -2.13 9.22 9.68
N GLY A 42 -2.15 7.89 9.56
CA GLY A 42 -2.38 6.95 10.65
C GLY A 42 -1.46 7.15 11.85
N TYR A 43 -0.24 7.64 11.63
CA TYR A 43 0.75 7.93 12.68
C TYR A 43 0.55 9.29 13.37
N TYR A 44 -0.35 10.17 12.89
CA TYR A 44 -0.66 11.39 13.64
C TYR A 44 -1.27 11.05 15.00
N THR A 45 -0.67 11.62 16.05
CA THR A 45 -1.16 11.55 17.42
C THR A 45 -1.92 12.81 17.78
N ARG A 46 -2.64 12.78 18.92
CA ARG A 46 -3.36 13.95 19.44
C ARG A 46 -2.46 15.11 19.86
N GLN A 47 -1.14 14.90 19.89
CA GLN A 47 -0.17 15.95 20.21
C GLN A 47 -0.02 16.98 19.08
N HIS A 48 -0.33 16.60 17.83
CA HIS A 48 -0.31 17.55 16.72
C HIS A 48 -1.56 18.46 16.78
N PRO A 49 -1.44 19.80 16.88
CA PRO A 49 -2.60 20.68 17.08
C PRO A 49 -3.70 20.54 16.03
N LEU A 50 -3.32 20.21 14.79
CA LEU A 50 -4.23 20.01 13.65
C LEU A 50 -4.58 18.54 13.38
N TRP A 51 -4.33 17.62 14.32
CA TRP A 51 -4.49 16.17 14.08
C TRP A 51 -5.88 15.82 13.53
N ARG A 52 -6.95 16.47 14.00
CA ARG A 52 -8.32 16.22 13.52
C ARG A 52 -8.52 16.54 12.04
N SER A 53 -7.80 17.54 11.52
CA SER A 53 -7.92 17.99 10.14
C SER A 53 -6.94 17.28 9.22
N LEU A 54 -5.80 16.82 9.75
CA LEU A 54 -4.75 16.18 8.96
C LEU A 54 -4.86 14.66 8.91
N LYS A 55 -5.47 14.04 9.93
CA LYS A 55 -5.61 12.58 10.04
C LYS A 55 -6.82 12.08 9.26
N ASN A 56 -6.60 11.14 8.35
CA ASN A 56 -7.67 10.45 7.64
C ASN A 56 -7.58 8.91 7.72
N GLN A 57 -6.56 8.37 8.38
CA GLN A 57 -6.44 6.95 8.71
C GLN A 57 -6.34 6.73 10.20
N GLU A 58 -6.81 5.56 10.65
CA GLU A 58 -6.67 5.08 12.02
C GLU A 58 -5.65 3.94 12.10
N GLY A 59 -4.72 4.04 13.04
CA GLY A 59 -3.64 3.07 13.23
C GLY A 59 -2.48 3.19 12.23
N ASN A 60 -1.39 2.48 12.51
CA ASN A 60 -0.22 2.37 11.63
C ASN A 60 -0.52 1.54 10.37
N LEU A 61 0.49 1.35 9.51
CA LEU A 61 0.29 0.59 8.26
C LEU A 61 -0.05 -0.88 8.54
N THR A 62 0.53 -1.51 9.56
CA THR A 62 0.15 -2.87 9.98
C THR A 62 -1.33 -2.96 10.31
N ARG A 63 -1.87 -2.01 11.09
CA ARG A 63 -3.30 -1.99 11.43
C ARG A 63 -4.18 -1.82 10.19
N GLN A 64 -3.75 -1.03 9.23
CA GLN A 64 -4.46 -0.86 7.96
C GLN A 64 -4.48 -2.18 7.16
N LEU A 65 -3.36 -2.94 7.13
CA LEU A 65 -3.29 -4.27 6.50
C LEU A 65 -4.21 -5.29 7.18
N GLU A 66 -4.27 -5.29 8.52
CA GLU A 66 -5.19 -6.13 9.31
C GLU A 66 -6.66 -5.82 9.02
N CYS A 67 -6.97 -4.57 8.67
CA CYS A 67 -8.30 -4.12 8.26
C CYS A 67 -8.61 -4.43 6.78
N GLY A 68 -7.70 -5.08 6.04
CA GLY A 68 -7.91 -5.52 4.65
C GLY A 68 -7.36 -4.57 3.57
N VAL A 69 -6.65 -3.50 3.94
CA VAL A 69 -5.95 -2.65 2.96
C VAL A 69 -4.90 -3.48 2.23
N ARG A 70 -4.79 -3.30 0.91
CA ARG A 70 -3.75 -3.92 0.07
C ARG A 70 -3.05 -2.91 -0.83
N ALA A 71 -3.42 -1.63 -0.74
CA ALA A 71 -2.73 -0.55 -1.42
C ALA A 71 -2.57 0.69 -0.55
N PHE A 72 -1.37 1.27 -0.54
CA PHE A 72 -1.03 2.46 0.22
C PHE A 72 -0.76 3.65 -0.71
N ASP A 73 -1.39 4.80 -0.46
CA ASP A 73 -0.94 6.10 -0.97
C ASP A 73 -0.01 6.73 0.08
N LEU A 74 1.29 6.61 -0.13
CA LEU A 74 2.32 7.23 0.69
C LEU A 74 2.80 8.52 0.02
N ARG A 75 3.00 9.55 0.83
CA ARG A 75 3.44 10.88 0.38
C ARG A 75 4.75 11.22 1.05
N PRO A 76 5.90 10.95 0.42
CA PRO A 76 7.21 11.14 1.03
C PRO A 76 7.61 12.62 1.10
N ALA A 77 8.15 13.03 2.25
CA ALA A 77 8.83 14.30 2.42
C ALA A 77 10.30 14.07 2.78
N CYS A 78 11.20 14.56 1.95
CA CYS A 78 12.63 14.51 2.20
C CYS A 78 13.05 15.73 3.02
N THR A 79 13.56 15.48 4.22
CA THR A 79 14.03 16.48 5.17
C THR A 79 15.53 16.34 5.39
N ASN A 80 16.11 17.21 6.21
CA ASN A 80 17.53 17.09 6.62
C ASN A 80 17.77 15.87 7.50
N ASP A 81 16.75 15.42 8.24
CA ASP A 81 16.82 14.31 9.20
C ASP A 81 16.43 12.96 8.57
N GLY A 82 16.11 12.97 7.26
CA GLY A 82 15.73 11.79 6.48
C GLY A 82 14.35 11.90 5.84
N ILE A 83 13.74 10.77 5.48
CA ILE A 83 12.49 10.71 4.73
C ILE A 83 11.33 10.38 5.67
N VAL A 84 10.38 11.30 5.79
CA VAL A 84 9.12 11.10 6.51
C VAL A 84 7.96 11.03 5.52
N MET A 85 6.74 10.80 6.02
CA MET A 85 5.52 11.01 5.24
C MET A 85 4.95 12.41 5.51
N HIS A 86 4.08 12.93 4.65
CA HIS A 86 3.40 14.21 4.89
C HIS A 86 1.95 14.21 4.39
N HIS A 87 1.19 15.21 4.83
CA HIS A 87 -0.11 15.54 4.27
C HIS A 87 -0.21 17.07 4.12
N SER A 88 -0.23 17.55 2.87
CA SER A 88 0.01 18.96 2.54
C SER A 88 1.38 19.41 3.09
N ASP A 89 1.46 20.55 3.76
CA ASP A 89 2.72 21.10 4.28
C ASP A 89 3.11 20.52 5.65
N PHE A 90 2.36 19.54 6.14
CA PHE A 90 2.53 19.00 7.49
C PHE A 90 3.22 17.64 7.44
N PRO A 91 4.45 17.53 7.98
CA PRO A 91 5.12 16.25 8.11
C PRO A 91 4.44 15.40 9.17
N VAL A 92 4.32 14.11 8.88
CA VAL A 92 3.99 13.07 9.84
C VAL A 92 5.29 12.72 10.55
N ASN A 93 5.33 12.86 11.88
CA ASN A 93 6.53 12.54 12.68
C ASN A 93 6.72 11.02 12.83
N HIS A 94 6.99 10.34 11.71
CA HIS A 94 7.31 8.93 11.62
C HIS A 94 8.08 8.68 10.33
N MET A 95 9.18 7.93 10.41
CA MET A 95 10.08 7.71 9.28
C MET A 95 9.42 6.80 8.24
N LEU A 96 9.62 7.11 6.96
CA LEU A 96 9.14 6.27 5.86
C LEU A 96 9.76 4.87 5.92
N GLU A 97 11.04 4.78 6.31
CA GLU A 97 11.74 3.50 6.47
C GLU A 97 11.04 2.61 7.52
N GLU A 98 10.73 3.15 8.69
CA GLU A 98 10.06 2.43 9.77
C GLU A 98 8.69 1.90 9.30
N ALA A 99 7.89 2.76 8.65
CA ALA A 99 6.61 2.37 8.08
C ALA A 99 6.73 1.28 7.00
N LEU A 100 7.74 1.35 6.12
CA LEU A 100 7.96 0.31 5.10
C LEU A 100 8.44 -1.01 5.73
N ARG A 101 9.26 -0.97 6.79
CA ARG A 101 9.66 -2.16 7.54
C ARG A 101 8.48 -2.85 8.23
N GLU A 102 7.48 -2.09 8.70
CA GLU A 102 6.21 -2.65 9.18
C GLU A 102 5.48 -3.43 8.08
N VAL A 103 5.42 -2.86 6.87
CA VAL A 103 4.78 -3.50 5.70
C VAL A 103 5.53 -4.77 5.29
N ILE A 104 6.86 -4.73 5.23
CA ILE A 104 7.70 -5.89 4.89
C ILE A 104 7.52 -6.99 5.94
N THR A 105 7.56 -6.64 7.23
CA THR A 105 7.37 -7.59 8.33
C THR A 105 6.00 -8.26 8.22
N TRP A 106 4.95 -7.49 7.93
CA TRP A 106 3.62 -8.04 7.72
C TRP A 106 3.57 -8.93 6.48
N ALA A 107 4.12 -8.51 5.35
CA ALA A 107 4.12 -9.27 4.09
C ALA A 107 4.84 -10.62 4.22
N ASN A 108 5.99 -10.66 4.91
CA ASN A 108 6.72 -11.89 5.23
C ASN A 108 5.87 -12.89 6.04
N ALA A 109 5.02 -12.40 6.93
CA ALA A 109 4.10 -13.24 7.70
C ALA A 109 2.87 -13.68 6.89
N HIS A 110 2.64 -13.09 5.70
CA HIS A 110 1.49 -13.33 4.84
C HIS A 110 1.93 -13.54 3.38
N PRO A 111 2.69 -14.61 3.07
CA PRO A 111 3.37 -14.80 1.78
C PRO A 111 2.44 -15.01 0.56
N PHE A 112 1.13 -15.05 0.77
CA PHE A 112 0.12 -15.15 -0.29
C PHE A 112 -0.55 -13.81 -0.62
N GLU A 113 -0.15 -12.73 0.07
CA GLU A 113 -0.71 -11.40 -0.09
C GLU A 113 0.20 -10.53 -0.96
N LEU A 114 -0.42 -9.61 -1.72
CA LEU A 114 0.29 -8.58 -2.46
C LEU A 114 -0.04 -7.22 -1.84
N VAL A 115 0.98 -6.42 -1.54
CA VAL A 115 0.84 -5.05 -1.05
C VAL A 115 1.38 -4.08 -2.10
N VAL A 116 0.53 -3.18 -2.56
CA VAL A 116 0.90 -2.15 -3.54
C VAL A 116 1.23 -0.84 -2.83
N VAL A 117 2.47 -0.39 -2.92
CA VAL A 117 2.87 0.93 -2.41
C VAL A 117 2.93 1.92 -3.57
N ALA A 118 2.09 2.96 -3.51
CA ALA A 118 2.13 4.08 -4.43
C ALA A 118 2.73 5.30 -3.73
N ASN A 119 3.87 5.78 -4.23
CA ASN A 119 4.48 7.03 -3.76
C ASN A 119 4.03 8.19 -4.64
N SER A 120 3.42 9.20 -4.01
CA SER A 120 2.87 10.37 -4.70
C SER A 120 3.19 11.68 -3.97
N HIS A 121 2.91 12.83 -4.58
CA HIS A 121 2.97 14.15 -3.95
C HIS A 121 4.26 14.48 -3.17
N TYR A 122 5.43 14.05 -3.65
CA TYR A 122 6.73 14.26 -3.00
C TYR A 122 6.95 15.71 -2.51
N SER A 123 7.62 15.86 -1.37
CA SER A 123 8.02 17.16 -0.82
C SER A 123 9.51 17.19 -0.46
N PRO A 124 10.38 17.92 -1.18
CA PRO A 124 10.08 18.66 -2.41
C PRO A 124 9.74 17.73 -3.57
N ASN A 125 8.91 18.22 -4.51
CA ASN A 125 8.56 17.47 -5.71
C ASN A 125 9.64 17.60 -6.79
N ASN A 126 10.79 16.97 -6.56
CA ASN A 126 11.93 16.98 -7.47
C ASN A 126 12.59 15.60 -7.57
N ASP A 127 13.49 15.44 -8.53
CA ASP A 127 14.11 14.15 -8.81
C ASP A 127 15.09 13.69 -7.72
N ASP A 128 15.67 14.62 -6.96
CA ASP A 128 16.52 14.29 -5.79
C ASP A 128 15.71 13.57 -4.70
N CYS A 129 14.57 14.14 -4.28
CA CYS A 129 13.75 13.52 -3.25
C CYS A 129 13.18 12.18 -3.72
N LYS A 130 12.72 12.10 -4.96
CA LYS A 130 12.24 10.83 -5.50
C LYS A 130 13.36 9.77 -5.55
N SER A 131 14.57 10.16 -5.97
CA SER A 131 15.74 9.27 -5.98
C SER A 131 16.08 8.73 -4.60
N LYS A 132 16.03 9.58 -3.56
CA LYS A 132 16.21 9.15 -2.17
C LYS A 132 15.16 8.12 -1.74
N VAL A 133 13.89 8.35 -2.08
CA VAL A 133 12.81 7.39 -1.79
C VAL A 133 13.04 6.06 -2.50
N TRP A 134 13.42 6.07 -3.78
CA TRP A 134 13.66 4.85 -4.54
C TRP A 134 14.90 4.09 -4.06
N ASN A 135 15.96 4.80 -3.68
CA ASN A 135 17.14 4.19 -3.08
C ASN A 135 16.79 3.50 -1.77
N LEU A 136 16.02 4.18 -0.89
CA LEU A 136 15.52 3.57 0.35
C LEU A 136 14.71 2.29 0.07
N MET A 137 13.78 2.34 -0.90
CA MET A 137 12.99 1.14 -1.24
C MET A 137 13.88 0.00 -1.75
N ALA A 138 14.89 0.30 -2.58
CA ALA A 138 15.84 -0.69 -3.08
C ALA A 138 16.72 -1.27 -1.96
N GLU A 139 17.19 -0.44 -1.03
CA GLU A 139 17.94 -0.85 0.17
C GLU A 139 17.11 -1.77 1.09
N LEU A 140 15.80 -1.57 1.12
CA LEU A 140 14.85 -2.43 1.81
C LEU A 140 14.47 -3.71 1.05
N GLY A 141 15.07 -3.95 -0.13
CA GLY A 141 14.77 -5.12 -0.96
C GLY A 141 13.37 -5.08 -1.60
N LEU A 142 12.72 -3.92 -1.65
CA LEU A 142 11.44 -3.77 -2.32
C LEU A 142 11.64 -3.69 -3.84
N MET A 143 10.63 -4.15 -4.57
CA MET A 143 10.60 -4.06 -6.02
C MET A 143 10.84 -2.61 -6.48
N LYS A 144 11.71 -2.43 -7.48
CA LYS A 144 11.90 -1.14 -8.15
C LYS A 144 10.57 -0.63 -8.71
N SER A 145 10.31 0.67 -8.54
CA SER A 145 9.08 1.31 -9.00
C SER A 145 8.80 1.00 -10.47
N ILE A 146 7.63 0.42 -10.73
CA ILE A 146 7.08 0.28 -12.07
C ILE A 146 6.51 1.63 -12.49
N GLY A 147 6.95 2.16 -13.64
CA GLY A 147 6.44 3.42 -14.19
C GLY A 147 7.02 4.71 -13.58
N SER A 148 8.17 4.64 -12.90
CA SER A 148 8.89 5.84 -12.44
C SER A 148 9.41 6.72 -13.59
N ASP A 149 9.47 6.17 -14.81
CA ASP A 149 9.75 6.89 -16.06
C ASP A 149 8.51 7.63 -16.62
N GLY A 150 7.37 7.54 -15.93
CA GLY A 150 6.10 8.11 -16.36
C GLY A 150 5.32 7.21 -17.33
N SER A 151 5.84 6.03 -17.68
CA SER A 151 5.14 5.06 -18.53
C SER A 151 4.35 4.04 -17.71
N CYS A 152 3.16 3.67 -18.20
CA CYS A 152 2.40 2.54 -17.67
C CYS A 152 2.69 1.23 -18.42
N ASP A 153 3.62 1.22 -19.37
CA ASP A 153 3.82 0.07 -20.26
C ASP A 153 4.23 -1.19 -19.51
N GLN A 154 5.04 -1.05 -18.47
CA GLN A 154 5.46 -2.16 -17.61
C GLN A 154 4.31 -2.75 -16.76
N LEU A 155 3.20 -2.01 -16.60
CA LEU A 155 1.99 -2.49 -15.91
C LEU A 155 1.00 -3.17 -16.87
N LYS A 156 1.13 -2.95 -18.19
CA LYS A 156 0.17 -3.47 -19.17
C LYS A 156 0.26 -5.00 -19.21
N GLY A 157 -0.86 -5.66 -18.90
CA GLY A 157 -0.97 -7.11 -18.93
C GLY A 157 -0.26 -7.82 -17.77
N LEU A 158 0.30 -7.09 -16.81
CA LEU A 158 0.89 -7.67 -15.61
C LEU A 158 -0.22 -8.32 -14.78
N THR A 159 -0.09 -9.60 -14.42
CA THR A 159 -1.04 -10.28 -13.54
C THR A 159 -0.64 -10.11 -12.07
N VAL A 160 -1.57 -10.39 -11.14
CA VAL A 160 -1.27 -10.40 -9.70
C VAL A 160 -0.15 -11.39 -9.38
N GLY A 161 -0.16 -12.58 -9.99
CA GLY A 161 0.88 -13.59 -9.76
C GLY A 161 2.26 -13.12 -10.20
N GLN A 162 2.34 -12.48 -11.36
CA GLN A 162 3.59 -11.89 -11.84
C GLN A 162 4.07 -10.77 -10.92
N ALA A 163 3.17 -9.88 -10.47
CA ALA A 163 3.51 -8.82 -9.53
C ALA A 163 4.04 -9.39 -8.20
N MET A 164 3.42 -10.44 -7.67
CA MET A 164 3.91 -11.15 -6.48
C MET A 164 5.31 -11.73 -6.71
N ASP A 165 5.53 -12.42 -7.82
CA ASP A 165 6.83 -13.02 -8.14
C ASP A 165 7.95 -11.96 -8.29
N MET A 166 7.62 -10.78 -8.82
CA MET A 166 8.54 -9.64 -8.96
C MET A 166 8.81 -8.89 -7.65
N SER A 167 7.95 -9.04 -6.64
CA SER A 167 8.00 -8.26 -5.39
C SER A 167 8.31 -9.08 -4.15
N LYS A 168 8.73 -10.34 -4.33
CA LYS A 168 9.16 -11.20 -3.22
C LYS A 168 10.24 -10.53 -2.40
N THR A 169 10.03 -10.54 -1.10
CA THR A 169 11.01 -10.10 -0.12
C THR A 169 11.78 -11.33 0.39
N GLU A 170 12.90 -11.13 1.11
CA GLU A 170 13.74 -12.27 1.55
C GLU A 170 12.99 -13.31 2.40
N GLY A 171 11.93 -12.89 3.12
CA GLY A 171 11.12 -13.77 3.97
C GLY A 171 9.84 -14.30 3.31
N GLY A 172 9.55 -13.93 2.06
CA GLY A 172 8.30 -14.26 1.36
C GLY A 172 8.07 -13.41 0.13
#